data_AF-A0A2J6H5M3-F1
#
_entry.id   AF-A0A2J6H5M3-F1
#
_cell.length_a   1.000
_cell.length_b   1.000
_cell.length_c   1.000
_cell.angle_alpha   90.00
_cell.angle_beta   90.00
_cell.angle_gamma   90.00
#
_symmetry.space_group_name_H-M   'P 1'
#
loop_
_entity.id
_entity.type
_entity.pdbx_description
1 polymer ?
#
loop_
_entity_poly.entity_id
_entity_poly.type
_entity_poly.pdbx_seq_one_letter_code
_entity_poly.pdbx_strand_id
1 'polypeptide(L)'
;MKKLLVTLLLLPAATTSFAQKLGPLTIEKIMRDPKWIGVSPSGIDWADDSKKVYFKWSEDASGDAELYAVNPADNKARKVTLAEERDLSTDNGDWNKQHTRKIFSKDGDLFLFDVKAGKTTRLTNTAARETEPVFINDETKVVYREDNNLFTISLKTGELVQLTNFVREATDGQSKKQPNEQEQWLKKQQLELFDIIKEKAKEDKDDSTRNALLKPEKLKEIVTGDKRVSEVKISPDGRFITYRLTKRADGVKNAIVPNYVTASGFTEDIPNRSKVGRASSTSQTFVYDTQRGTYYPIITADIPGIKDLPDYLKDYPEELKERQKQNADRPVTIDGVLWNESGSNAVVIISSQDNKDCWIMSLDPLTGKLRLLDRQRDEAWIGGPGIDNPGRAGFIDATHFYYQSEASGYSHIYVVDVESGTKKQLTSGKWEVQTLQLSKDKKIFYFTANIDHPGITHFYSIPVSGGTPVKITGMKGGNEVTLSPDEKWLAIRYSYSN
;
A
#
# COMPACT_ATOMS: atom_id res chain seq x y z
N MET A 1 64.42 -13.24 73.46
CA MET A 1 63.44 -14.28 73.10
C MET A 1 62.06 -13.63 73.16
N LYS A 2 61.15 -13.59 72.20
CA LYS A 2 61.02 -14.07 70.80
C LYS A 2 60.23 -12.97 70.07
N LYS A 3 60.65 -12.57 68.87
CA LYS A 3 59.86 -11.73 67.94
C LYS A 3 58.85 -12.65 67.24
N LEU A 4 57.55 -12.37 67.34
CA LEU A 4 56.54 -13.01 66.49
C LEU A 4 56.37 -12.17 65.22
N LEU A 5 56.84 -12.70 64.10
CA LEU A 5 56.47 -12.27 62.75
C LEU A 5 55.07 -12.82 62.45
N VAL A 6 54.11 -11.94 62.15
CA VAL A 6 52.84 -12.32 61.53
C VAL A 6 52.99 -12.13 60.03
N THR A 7 53.14 -13.24 59.31
CA THR A 7 53.22 -13.27 57.85
C THR A 7 51.80 -13.30 57.28
N LEU A 8 51.36 -12.20 56.66
CA LEU A 8 50.09 -12.10 55.95
C LEU A 8 50.23 -12.82 54.59
N LEU A 9 49.60 -13.99 54.44
CA LEU A 9 49.54 -14.72 53.17
C LEU A 9 48.42 -14.13 52.31
N LEU A 10 48.77 -13.35 51.28
CA LEU A 10 47.84 -13.00 50.19
C LEU A 10 47.68 -14.22 49.27
N LEU A 11 46.50 -14.86 49.30
CA LEU A 11 46.08 -15.78 48.24
C LEU A 11 45.55 -14.95 47.04
N PRO A 12 46.07 -15.14 45.82
CA PRO A 12 45.41 -14.62 44.63
C PRO A 12 44.17 -15.49 44.34
N ALA A 13 42.98 -14.92 44.52
CA ALA A 13 41.75 -15.52 44.04
C ALA A 13 41.75 -15.47 42.50
N ALA A 14 42.27 -16.52 41.87
CA ALA A 14 42.13 -16.74 40.45
C ALA A 14 40.66 -17.06 40.17
N THR A 15 39.89 -16.04 39.76
CA THR A 15 38.58 -16.24 39.15
C THR A 15 38.79 -16.91 37.80
N THR A 16 38.71 -18.24 37.76
CA THR A 16 38.61 -19.00 36.51
C THR A 16 37.26 -18.67 35.88
N SER A 17 37.25 -17.75 34.92
CA SER A 17 36.13 -17.61 34.00
C SER A 17 36.02 -18.91 33.20
N PHE A 18 35.00 -19.72 33.47
CA PHE A 18 34.67 -20.87 32.63
C PHE A 18 34.23 -20.34 31.26
N ALA A 19 35.14 -20.30 30.30
CA ALA A 19 34.76 -20.31 28.90
C ALA A 19 34.09 -21.67 28.63
N GLN A 20 32.75 -21.72 28.63
CA GLN A 20 32.02 -22.90 28.20
C GLN A 20 32.45 -23.20 26.75
N LYS A 21 33.23 -24.27 26.55
CA LYS A 21 33.39 -24.87 25.23
C LYS A 21 32.01 -25.33 24.79
N LEU A 22 31.43 -24.65 23.81
CA LEU A 22 30.20 -25.07 23.16
C LEU A 22 30.40 -26.52 22.67
N GLY A 23 29.58 -27.44 23.17
CA GLY A 23 29.59 -28.82 22.68
C GLY A 23 29.30 -28.89 21.17
N PRO A 24 29.66 -29.99 20.49
CA PRO A 24 29.44 -30.13 19.06
C PRO A 24 27.96 -29.92 18.71
N LEU A 25 27.71 -29.32 17.54
CA LEU A 25 26.36 -29.17 17.03
C LEU A 25 25.82 -30.55 16.62
N THR A 26 24.71 -30.98 17.21
CA THR A 26 24.04 -32.25 16.87
C THR A 26 22.70 -32.00 16.22
N ILE A 27 22.15 -33.00 15.52
CA ILE A 27 20.81 -32.91 14.93
C ILE A 27 19.78 -32.65 16.03
N GLU A 28 19.88 -33.32 17.17
CA GLU A 28 18.99 -33.11 18.31
C GLU A 28 19.09 -31.68 18.84
N LYS A 29 20.29 -31.07 18.83
CA LYS A 29 20.44 -29.67 19.22
C LYS A 29 19.82 -28.72 18.20
N ILE A 30 19.98 -28.97 16.90
CA ILE A 30 19.38 -28.17 15.83
C ILE A 30 17.85 -28.27 15.83
N MET A 31 17.31 -29.48 16.03
CA MET A 31 15.87 -29.79 15.98
C MET A 31 15.14 -29.49 17.29
N ARG A 32 15.87 -29.15 18.37
CA ARG A 32 15.26 -28.55 19.57
C ARG A 32 14.74 -27.16 19.25
N ASP A 33 13.87 -26.66 20.10
CA ASP A 33 13.43 -25.28 20.06
C ASP A 33 14.64 -24.32 19.89
N PRO A 34 14.63 -23.41 18.89
CA PRO A 34 15.77 -22.57 18.53
C PRO A 34 16.19 -21.60 19.64
N LYS A 35 15.50 -21.55 20.78
CA LYS A 35 15.94 -20.87 22.00
C LYS A 35 17.43 -20.98 22.34
N TRP A 36 18.11 -22.07 21.96
CA TRP A 36 19.55 -22.25 22.17
C TRP A 36 20.46 -21.31 21.35
N ILE A 37 19.95 -20.67 20.27
CA ILE A 37 20.66 -19.61 19.51
C ILE A 37 20.36 -18.20 20.04
N GLY A 38 19.55 -18.08 21.10
CA GLY A 38 19.06 -16.80 21.64
C GLY A 38 17.73 -16.37 21.03
N VAL A 39 17.10 -15.38 21.65
CA VAL A 39 15.81 -14.82 21.20
C VAL A 39 16.09 -13.51 20.48
N SER A 40 15.86 -13.50 19.16
CA SER A 40 16.00 -12.29 18.35
C SER A 40 14.74 -11.41 18.48
N PRO A 41 14.86 -10.10 18.70
CA PRO A 41 13.72 -9.20 18.67
C PRO A 41 13.09 -9.19 17.27
N SER A 42 11.78 -8.96 17.20
CA SER A 42 11.03 -8.92 15.94
C SER A 42 9.97 -7.81 15.98
N GLY A 43 9.42 -7.43 14.82
CA GLY A 43 8.43 -6.36 14.74
C GLY A 43 8.94 -5.05 15.34
N ILE A 44 10.16 -4.66 14.96
CA ILE A 44 10.80 -3.45 15.47
C ILE A 44 10.15 -2.25 14.81
N ASP A 45 9.56 -1.39 15.63
CA ASP A 45 8.85 -0.20 15.18
C ASP A 45 9.12 0.97 16.14
N TRP A 46 9.06 2.19 15.61
CA TRP A 46 9.23 3.40 16.40
C TRP A 46 7.90 3.89 16.93
N ALA A 47 7.89 4.37 18.18
CA ALA A 47 6.80 5.22 18.63
C ALA A 47 6.69 6.43 17.70
N ASP A 48 5.45 6.83 17.39
CA ASP A 48 5.15 7.99 16.55
C ASP A 48 5.84 9.28 17.02
N ASP A 49 6.14 9.41 18.32
CA ASP A 49 6.84 10.56 18.90
C ASP A 49 8.38 10.42 18.91
N SER A 50 8.92 9.36 18.30
CA SER A 50 10.34 9.01 18.21
C SER A 50 11.06 8.79 19.55
N LYS A 51 10.34 8.66 20.67
CA LYS A 51 10.96 8.54 22.00
C LYS A 51 11.25 7.10 22.41
N LYS A 52 10.63 6.12 21.75
CA LYS A 52 10.77 4.70 22.08
C LYS A 52 10.81 3.85 20.82
N VAL A 53 11.48 2.72 20.93
CA VAL A 53 11.38 1.62 19.97
C VAL A 53 10.59 0.50 20.63
N TYR A 54 9.54 0.03 19.95
CA TYR A 54 8.75 -1.14 20.30
C TYR A 54 9.27 -2.36 19.54
N PHE A 55 9.27 -3.52 20.18
CA PHE A 55 9.67 -4.78 19.56
C PHE A 55 9.12 -5.97 20.35
N LYS A 56 8.83 -7.07 19.67
CA LYS A 56 8.44 -8.34 20.30
C LYS A 56 9.68 -9.13 20.71
N TRP A 57 9.76 -9.51 21.97
CA TRP A 57 10.90 -10.23 22.55
C TRP A 57 10.52 -10.95 23.86
N SER A 58 11.38 -11.85 24.32
CA SER A 58 11.27 -12.49 25.63
C SER A 58 12.64 -12.51 26.33
N GLU A 59 12.67 -12.15 27.61
CA GLU A 59 13.90 -12.22 28.44
C GLU A 59 14.37 -13.66 28.61
N ASP A 60 13.42 -14.56 28.86
CA ASP A 60 13.67 -15.98 28.94
C ASP A 60 13.31 -16.67 27.63
N ALA A 61 14.17 -17.60 27.24
CA ALA A 61 13.93 -18.47 26.11
C ALA A 61 12.55 -19.15 26.22
N SER A 62 12.10 -19.61 27.39
CA SER A 62 10.86 -20.40 27.55
C SER A 62 9.55 -19.62 27.35
N GLY A 63 9.54 -18.28 27.37
CA GLY A 63 8.32 -17.48 27.28
C GLY A 63 7.81 -17.24 25.86
N ASP A 64 6.54 -16.87 25.74
CA ASP A 64 6.00 -16.27 24.52
C ASP A 64 6.62 -14.89 24.30
N ALA A 65 6.79 -14.47 23.04
CA ALA A 65 7.30 -13.14 22.74
C ALA A 65 6.25 -12.08 23.11
N GLU A 66 6.63 -11.17 24.00
CA GLU A 66 5.77 -10.07 24.47
C GLU A 66 6.27 -8.75 23.91
N LEU A 67 5.45 -7.71 24.00
CA LEU A 67 5.85 -6.39 23.53
C LEU A 67 6.77 -5.71 24.57
N TYR A 68 7.95 -5.31 24.12
CA TYR A 68 8.91 -4.52 24.89
C TYR A 68 9.07 -3.14 24.26
N ALA A 69 9.49 -2.18 25.07
CA ALA A 69 9.88 -0.85 24.65
C ALA A 69 11.25 -0.50 25.21
N VAL A 70 12.05 0.21 24.43
CA VAL A 70 13.33 0.79 24.86
C VAL A 70 13.36 2.27 24.51
N ASN A 71 13.87 3.11 25.41
CA ASN A 71 14.13 4.51 25.12
C ASN A 71 15.61 4.65 24.67
N PRO A 72 15.90 5.29 23.53
CA PRO A 72 17.28 5.49 23.07
C PRO A 72 18.19 6.21 24.09
N ALA A 73 17.61 6.99 25.00
CA ALA A 73 18.36 7.74 26.02
C ALA A 73 18.85 6.87 27.19
N ASP A 74 18.14 5.80 27.56
CA ASP A 74 18.50 4.93 28.69
C ASP A 74 18.92 3.51 28.27
N ASN A 75 18.59 3.09 27.05
CA ASN A 75 18.85 1.77 26.46
C ASN A 75 18.41 0.60 27.35
N LYS A 76 17.36 0.79 28.16
CA LYS A 76 16.78 -0.27 28.99
C LYS A 76 15.46 -0.73 28.41
N ALA A 77 15.44 -1.97 27.95
CA ALA A 77 14.21 -2.63 27.55
C ALA A 77 13.31 -2.84 28.78
N ARG A 78 12.01 -2.55 28.62
CA ARG A 78 10.97 -2.91 29.59
C ARG A 78 9.78 -3.50 28.86
N LYS A 79 9.09 -4.41 29.53
CA LYS A 79 7.80 -4.91 29.05
C LYS A 79 6.79 -3.75 28.94
N VAL A 80 6.01 -3.75 27.86
CA VAL A 80 4.91 -2.83 27.63
C VAL A 80 3.68 -3.32 28.38
N THR A 81 2.95 -2.41 29.02
CA THR A 81 1.70 -2.77 29.70
C THR A 81 0.56 -2.89 28.70
N LEU A 82 -0.45 -3.71 28.98
CA LEU A 82 -1.63 -3.83 28.10
C LEU A 82 -2.33 -2.49 27.85
N ALA A 83 -2.30 -1.57 28.82
CA ALA A 83 -2.86 -0.23 28.65
C ALA A 83 -2.05 0.59 27.63
N GLU A 84 -0.71 0.56 27.71
CA GLU A 84 0.15 1.22 26.73
C GLU A 84 0.01 0.60 25.33
N GLU A 85 -0.01 -0.73 25.23
CA GLU A 85 -0.20 -1.45 23.95
C GLU A 85 -1.55 -1.13 23.29
N ARG A 86 -2.62 -1.06 24.09
CA ARG A 86 -3.95 -0.66 23.61
C ARG A 86 -3.99 0.78 23.11
N ASP A 87 -3.10 1.65 23.57
CA ASP A 87 -3.08 3.06 23.15
C ASP A 87 -2.10 3.33 21.99
N LEU A 88 -1.30 2.32 21.58
CA LEU A 88 -0.41 2.43 20.42
C LEU A 88 -1.18 2.71 19.12
N SER A 89 -0.61 3.56 18.28
CA SER A 89 -1.08 3.70 16.91
C SER A 89 -0.74 2.46 16.08
N THR A 90 -1.21 2.43 14.84
CA THR A 90 -0.89 1.39 13.87
C THR A 90 -0.22 2.03 12.65
N ASP A 91 0.46 1.21 11.84
CA ASP A 91 1.02 1.63 10.56
C ASP A 91 -0.06 1.92 9.50
N ASN A 92 -1.32 1.53 9.76
CA ASN A 92 -2.43 1.73 8.85
C ASN A 92 -3.01 3.13 8.98
N GLY A 93 -2.23 4.12 8.55
CA GLY A 93 -2.58 5.53 8.68
C GLY A 93 -1.74 6.45 7.80
N ASP A 94 -1.93 7.75 8.01
CA ASP A 94 -1.30 8.82 7.27
C ASP A 94 -0.81 9.91 8.22
N TRP A 95 0.32 10.50 7.86
CA TRP A 95 0.92 11.63 8.56
C TRP A 95 0.52 12.92 7.86
N ASN A 96 0.18 13.93 8.64
CA ASN A 96 0.01 15.26 8.07
C ASN A 96 1.39 15.79 7.59
N LYS A 97 1.42 16.78 6.68
CA LYS A 97 2.64 17.28 6.01
C LYS A 97 3.74 17.71 7.00
N GLN A 98 3.35 18.24 8.17
CA GLN A 98 4.30 18.65 9.21
C GLN A 98 4.74 17.52 10.15
N HIS A 99 4.19 16.31 10.00
CA HIS A 99 4.27 15.17 10.93
C HIS A 99 4.05 15.59 12.39
N THR A 100 3.04 16.42 12.62
CA THR A 100 2.57 16.81 13.96
C THR A 100 1.33 16.03 14.37
N ARG A 101 0.62 15.42 13.41
CA ARG A 101 -0.56 14.60 13.62
C ARG A 101 -0.55 13.37 12.71
N LYS A 102 -1.06 12.25 13.22
CA LYS A 102 -1.26 11.00 12.48
C LYS A 102 -2.73 10.60 12.56
N ILE A 103 -3.35 10.33 11.42
CA ILE A 103 -4.66 9.67 11.36
C ILE A 103 -4.43 8.19 11.09
N PHE A 104 -5.08 7.30 11.82
CA PHE A 104 -4.89 5.86 11.63
C PHE A 104 -6.16 5.08 11.96
N SER A 105 -6.26 3.87 11.43
CA SER A 105 -7.34 2.93 11.74
C SER A 105 -6.87 1.90 12.76
N LYS A 106 -7.66 1.71 13.82
CA LYS A 106 -7.44 0.71 14.87
C LYS A 106 -8.77 0.11 15.31
N ASP A 107 -8.82 -1.21 15.44
CA ASP A 107 -10.03 -1.95 15.86
C ASP A 107 -11.29 -1.65 15.04
N GLY A 108 -11.11 -1.14 13.81
CA GLY A 108 -12.18 -0.76 12.90
C GLY A 108 -12.58 0.69 12.94
N ASP A 109 -12.02 1.50 13.84
CA ASP A 109 -12.32 2.93 13.96
C ASP A 109 -11.14 3.84 13.61
N LEU A 110 -11.43 5.11 13.38
CA LEU A 110 -10.48 6.17 13.07
C LEU A 110 -10.01 6.88 14.34
N PHE A 111 -8.71 7.09 14.44
CA PHE A 111 -8.05 7.77 15.55
C PHE A 111 -7.07 8.83 15.05
N LEU A 112 -7.09 9.99 15.67
CA LEU A 112 -6.17 11.09 15.42
C LEU A 112 -5.21 11.24 16.60
N PHE A 113 -3.92 10.99 16.36
CA PHE A 113 -2.84 11.22 17.32
C PHE A 113 -2.21 12.60 17.10
N ASP A 114 -2.04 13.37 18.17
CA ASP A 114 -1.27 14.62 18.20
C ASP A 114 0.08 14.36 18.89
N VAL A 115 1.17 14.56 18.16
CA VAL A 115 2.53 14.23 18.60
C VAL A 115 2.97 15.10 19.78
N LYS A 116 2.65 16.40 19.74
CA LYS A 116 3.10 17.35 20.76
C LYS A 116 2.34 17.15 22.07
N ALA A 117 1.03 16.92 21.98
CA ALA A 117 0.19 16.63 23.13
C ALA A 117 0.36 15.21 23.65
N GLY A 118 0.88 14.28 22.82
CA GLY A 118 0.94 12.85 23.13
C GLY A 118 -0.46 12.27 23.35
N LYS A 119 -1.46 12.76 22.62
CA LYS A 119 -2.88 12.45 22.85
C LYS A 119 -3.51 11.84 21.60
N THR A 120 -4.20 10.73 21.79
CA THR A 120 -5.04 10.10 20.77
C THR A 120 -6.50 10.47 20.98
N THR A 121 -7.18 10.86 19.90
CA THR A 121 -8.63 11.15 19.88
C THR A 121 -9.33 10.20 18.92
N ARG A 122 -10.31 9.44 19.39
CA ARG A 122 -11.15 8.61 18.53
C ARG A 122 -12.15 9.49 17.77
N LEU A 123 -12.19 9.37 16.45
CA LEU A 123 -13.07 10.16 15.57
C LEU A 123 -14.37 9.42 15.23
N THR A 124 -14.34 8.09 15.15
CA THR A 124 -15.49 7.25 14.83
C THR A 124 -15.71 6.19 15.91
N ASN A 125 -16.96 5.78 16.10
CA ASN A 125 -17.34 4.66 16.96
C ASN A 125 -18.50 3.96 16.29
N THR A 126 -18.20 3.16 15.28
CA THR A 126 -19.23 2.50 14.47
C THR A 126 -19.07 0.99 14.46
N ALA A 127 -20.08 0.29 13.96
CA ALA A 127 -20.01 -1.16 13.75
C ALA A 127 -19.34 -1.52 12.42
N ALA A 128 -19.32 -0.58 11.47
CA ALA A 128 -18.65 -0.77 10.19
C ALA A 128 -17.15 -0.57 10.37
N ARG A 129 -16.35 -1.22 9.52
CA ARG A 129 -14.89 -1.12 9.62
C ARG A 129 -14.38 0.00 8.73
N GLU A 130 -13.83 1.05 9.32
CA GLU A 130 -13.17 2.13 8.59
C GLU A 130 -11.67 1.82 8.39
N THR A 131 -11.18 2.04 7.18
CA THR A 131 -9.81 1.65 6.75
C THR A 131 -9.17 2.70 5.86
N GLU A 132 -7.83 2.62 5.71
CA GLU A 132 -7.04 3.45 4.79
C GLU A 132 -7.29 4.98 4.94
N PRO A 133 -7.27 5.55 6.17
CA PRO A 133 -7.54 6.95 6.33
C PRO A 133 -6.37 7.81 5.85
N VAL A 134 -6.67 8.90 5.14
CA VAL A 134 -5.65 9.89 4.70
C VAL A 134 -6.15 11.33 4.88
N PHE A 135 -5.23 12.28 5.06
CA PHE A 135 -5.57 13.70 5.09
C PHE A 135 -5.81 14.24 3.68
N ILE A 136 -6.83 15.08 3.51
CA ILE A 136 -7.13 15.78 2.25
C ILE A 136 -7.50 17.24 2.51
N ASN A 137 -7.58 18.02 1.43
CA ASN A 137 -8.01 19.42 1.41
C ASN A 137 -7.21 20.26 2.42
N ASP A 138 -5.88 20.26 2.26
CA ASP A 138 -4.94 20.91 3.17
C ASP A 138 -5.16 20.50 4.64
N GLU A 139 -5.37 19.20 4.86
CA GLU A 139 -5.51 18.57 6.18
C GLU A 139 -6.71 19.07 6.99
N THR A 140 -7.73 19.60 6.30
CA THR A 140 -8.99 20.03 6.93
C THR A 140 -10.02 18.90 7.04
N LYS A 141 -9.85 17.84 6.24
CA LYS A 141 -10.68 16.65 6.24
C LYS A 141 -9.83 15.38 6.30
N VAL A 142 -10.42 14.31 6.79
CA VAL A 142 -9.93 12.95 6.65
C VAL A 142 -10.86 12.22 5.70
N VAL A 143 -10.30 11.58 4.68
CA VAL A 143 -11.03 10.58 3.89
C VAL A 143 -10.69 9.19 4.42
N TYR A 144 -11.64 8.27 4.34
CA TYR A 144 -11.46 6.87 4.74
C TYR A 144 -12.34 5.96 3.87
N ARG A 145 -12.06 4.66 3.94
CA ARG A 145 -12.84 3.63 3.24
C ARG A 145 -13.70 2.81 4.20
N GLU A 146 -14.96 2.65 3.83
CA GLU A 146 -15.96 1.81 4.50
C GLU A 146 -16.78 1.10 3.41
N ASP A 147 -16.93 -0.23 3.49
CA ASP A 147 -17.65 -1.05 2.50
C ASP A 147 -17.28 -0.76 1.02
N ASN A 148 -15.98 -0.55 0.75
CA ASN A 148 -15.39 -0.15 -0.54
C ASN A 148 -15.75 1.26 -1.01
N ASN A 149 -16.52 2.04 -0.25
CA ASN A 149 -16.84 3.42 -0.56
C ASN A 149 -15.94 4.39 0.21
N LEU A 150 -15.71 5.57 -0.38
CA LEU A 150 -15.01 6.66 0.29
C LEU A 150 -15.98 7.55 1.02
N PHE A 151 -15.58 7.95 2.22
CA PHE A 151 -16.27 8.91 3.07
C PHE A 151 -15.26 9.95 3.54
N THR A 152 -15.72 11.16 3.80
CA THR A 152 -14.91 12.21 4.43
C THR A 152 -15.54 12.68 5.73
N ILE A 153 -14.71 12.88 6.75
CA ILE A 153 -15.06 13.59 7.96
C ILE A 153 -14.31 14.92 8.03
N SER A 154 -15.03 16.02 8.25
CA SER A 154 -14.44 17.33 8.52
C SER A 154 -13.84 17.37 9.92
N LEU A 155 -12.56 17.69 10.03
CA LEU A 155 -11.88 17.82 11.34
C LEU A 155 -12.33 19.06 12.12
N LYS A 156 -12.95 20.03 11.44
CA LYS A 156 -13.44 21.27 12.07
C LYS A 156 -14.88 21.13 12.56
N THR A 157 -15.74 20.50 11.77
CA THR A 157 -17.20 20.48 12.01
C THR A 157 -17.74 19.11 12.37
N GLY A 158 -16.99 18.04 12.14
CA GLY A 158 -17.48 16.66 12.25
C GLY A 158 -18.44 16.25 11.12
N GLU A 159 -18.62 17.09 10.09
CA GLU A 159 -19.47 16.77 8.95
C GLU A 159 -18.97 15.51 8.22
N LEU A 160 -19.88 14.56 8.01
CA LEU A 160 -19.65 13.32 7.29
C LEU A 160 -20.27 13.40 5.89
N VAL A 161 -19.49 13.09 4.85
CA VAL A 161 -19.94 13.07 3.45
C VAL A 161 -19.48 11.79 2.78
N GLN A 162 -20.40 11.06 2.15
CA GLN A 162 -20.07 9.92 1.29
C GLN A 162 -19.70 10.41 -0.12
N LEU A 163 -18.57 9.96 -0.66
CA LEU A 163 -18.04 10.40 -1.95
C LEU A 163 -18.27 9.41 -3.09
N THR A 164 -18.42 8.12 -2.79
CA THR A 164 -18.69 7.08 -3.79
C THR A 164 -19.83 6.19 -3.35
N ASN A 165 -20.57 5.65 -4.33
CA ASN A 165 -21.63 4.67 -4.10
C ASN A 165 -21.52 3.52 -5.11
N PHE A 166 -20.65 2.56 -4.82
CA PHE A 166 -20.50 1.36 -5.65
C PHE A 166 -21.66 0.41 -5.41
N VAL A 167 -22.39 0.09 -6.47
CA VAL A 167 -23.54 -0.84 -6.44
C VAL A 167 -23.32 -1.96 -7.44
N ARG A 168 -23.89 -3.14 -7.16
CA ARG A 168 -23.85 -4.27 -8.10
C ARG A 168 -24.72 -3.99 -9.33
N GLU A 169 -25.93 -3.47 -9.08
CA GLU A 169 -26.97 -3.16 -10.06
C GLU A 169 -27.57 -1.79 -9.70
N ALA A 170 -28.03 -1.03 -10.70
CA ALA A 170 -28.61 0.30 -10.48
C ALA A 170 -29.97 0.21 -9.78
N THR A 171 -30.20 1.02 -8.75
CA THR A 171 -31.44 0.98 -7.94
C THR A 171 -32.66 1.45 -8.73
N ASP A 172 -32.46 2.36 -9.68
CA ASP A 172 -33.50 2.86 -10.60
C ASP A 172 -33.97 1.79 -11.61
N GLY A 173 -33.26 0.65 -11.67
CA GLY A 173 -33.58 -0.52 -12.49
C GLY A 173 -34.67 -1.42 -11.90
N GLN A 174 -35.15 -1.17 -10.68
CA GLN A 174 -36.42 -1.76 -10.23
C GLN A 174 -37.54 -1.14 -11.08
N SER A 175 -37.87 -1.81 -12.19
CA SER A 175 -38.83 -1.36 -13.19
C SER A 175 -40.06 -0.73 -12.54
N LYS A 176 -40.29 0.56 -12.78
CA LYS A 176 -41.68 1.01 -12.92
C LYS A 176 -42.25 0.12 -14.02
N LYS A 177 -43.06 -0.88 -13.67
CA LYS A 177 -43.80 -1.68 -14.66
C LYS A 177 -44.39 -0.70 -15.65
N GLN A 178 -43.93 -0.75 -16.90
CA GLN A 178 -44.52 0.07 -17.94
C GLN A 178 -45.97 -0.39 -18.07
N PRO A 179 -46.95 0.52 -18.00
CA PRO A 179 -48.34 0.15 -18.15
C PRO A 179 -48.55 -0.56 -19.48
N ASN A 180 -49.36 -1.61 -19.49
CA ASN A 180 -49.67 -2.34 -20.72
C ASN A 180 -50.47 -1.45 -21.71
N GLU A 181 -50.63 -1.92 -22.94
CA GLU A 181 -51.32 -1.13 -23.99
C GLU A 181 -52.74 -0.72 -23.59
N GLN A 182 -53.49 -1.58 -22.89
CA GLN A 182 -54.84 -1.28 -22.40
C GLN A 182 -54.83 -0.19 -21.32
N GLU A 183 -53.89 -0.24 -20.38
CA GLU A 183 -53.71 0.78 -19.33
C GLU A 183 -53.31 2.13 -19.92
N GLN A 184 -52.44 2.13 -20.94
CA GLN A 184 -52.07 3.34 -21.68
C GLN A 184 -53.27 3.93 -22.45
N TRP A 185 -54.06 3.09 -23.10
CA TRP A 185 -55.27 3.51 -23.81
C TRP A 185 -56.31 4.09 -22.85
N LEU A 186 -56.60 3.42 -21.73
CA LEU A 186 -57.53 3.92 -20.70
C LEU A 186 -57.07 5.25 -20.13
N LYS A 187 -55.77 5.41 -19.83
CA LYS A 187 -55.20 6.68 -19.36
C LYS A 187 -55.37 7.79 -20.38
N LYS A 188 -55.14 7.52 -21.66
CA LYS A 188 -55.32 8.48 -22.75
C LYS A 188 -56.80 8.88 -22.88
N GLN A 189 -57.71 7.91 -22.86
CA GLN A 189 -59.15 8.15 -22.93
C GLN A 189 -59.65 9.00 -21.75
N GLN A 190 -59.16 8.75 -20.52
CA GLN A 190 -59.52 9.55 -19.34
C GLN A 190 -59.08 11.02 -19.49
N LEU A 191 -57.90 11.27 -20.05
CA LEU A 191 -57.39 12.62 -20.31
C LEU A 191 -58.12 13.33 -21.48
N GLU A 192 -58.73 12.58 -22.40
CA GLU A 192 -59.56 13.11 -23.49
C GLU A 192 -60.99 13.42 -23.03
N LEU A 193 -61.57 12.61 -22.14
CA LEU A 193 -62.97 12.73 -21.71
C LEU A 193 -63.21 13.70 -20.55
N PHE A 194 -62.21 13.93 -19.69
CA PHE A 194 -62.40 14.69 -18.44
C PHE A 194 -61.39 15.84 -18.30
N ASP A 195 -61.87 17.08 -18.46
CA ASP A 195 -61.05 18.30 -18.32
C ASP A 195 -60.38 18.40 -16.94
N ILE A 196 -61.07 18.01 -15.87
CA ILE A 196 -60.52 18.03 -14.50
C ILE A 196 -59.33 17.07 -14.32
N ILE A 197 -59.31 15.94 -15.02
CA ILE A 197 -58.19 14.98 -14.98
C ILE A 197 -57.00 15.56 -15.73
N LYS A 198 -57.24 16.29 -16.82
CA LYS A 198 -56.19 16.95 -17.61
C LYS A 198 -55.53 18.10 -16.86
N GLU A 199 -56.32 18.92 -16.16
CA GLU A 199 -55.82 20.01 -15.31
C GLU A 199 -55.01 19.45 -14.13
N LYS A 200 -55.57 18.47 -13.40
CA LYS A 200 -54.86 17.80 -12.30
C LYS A 200 -53.58 17.10 -12.77
N ALA A 201 -53.57 16.46 -13.93
CA ALA A 201 -52.36 15.84 -14.48
C ALA A 201 -51.28 16.87 -14.85
N LYS A 202 -51.67 18.10 -15.21
CA LYS A 202 -50.74 19.21 -15.43
C LYS A 202 -50.19 19.73 -14.10
N GLU A 203 -51.03 19.95 -13.11
CA GLU A 203 -50.62 20.35 -11.76
C GLU A 203 -49.69 19.30 -11.12
N ASP A 204 -50.05 18.02 -11.16
CA ASP A 204 -49.23 16.90 -10.68
C ASP A 204 -47.87 16.86 -11.41
N LYS A 205 -47.83 17.21 -12.70
CA LYS A 205 -46.59 17.29 -13.48
C LYS A 205 -45.74 18.49 -13.06
N ASP A 206 -46.35 19.66 -12.86
CA ASP A 206 -45.67 20.87 -12.44
C ASP A 206 -45.14 20.72 -11.00
N ASP A 207 -45.95 20.16 -10.09
CA ASP A 207 -45.58 19.82 -8.71
C ASP A 207 -44.50 18.74 -8.66
N SER A 208 -44.59 17.67 -9.47
CA SER A 208 -43.54 16.66 -9.53
C SER A 208 -42.23 17.21 -10.08
N THR A 209 -42.28 18.13 -11.06
CA THR A 209 -41.10 18.82 -11.59
C THR A 209 -40.50 19.74 -10.53
N ARG A 210 -41.31 20.55 -9.85
CA ARG A 210 -40.89 21.41 -8.75
C ARG A 210 -40.27 20.59 -7.62
N ASN A 211 -40.93 19.51 -7.20
CA ASN A 211 -40.44 18.60 -6.17
C ASN A 211 -39.15 17.88 -6.60
N ALA A 212 -38.96 17.60 -7.89
CA ALA A 212 -37.70 17.07 -8.39
C ALA A 212 -36.58 18.11 -8.33
N LEU A 213 -36.86 19.37 -8.69
CA LEU A 213 -35.90 20.47 -8.64
C LEU A 213 -35.51 20.89 -7.21
N LEU A 214 -36.39 20.65 -6.23
CA LEU A 214 -36.14 20.95 -4.81
C LEU A 214 -35.40 19.83 -4.07
N LYS A 215 -35.29 18.63 -4.66
CA LYS A 215 -34.56 17.53 -4.03
C LYS A 215 -33.06 17.78 -4.11
N PRO A 216 -32.31 17.53 -3.02
CA PRO A 216 -30.85 17.56 -3.09
C PRO A 216 -30.36 16.52 -4.11
N GLU A 217 -29.26 16.83 -4.78
CA GLU A 217 -28.62 15.87 -5.67
C GLU A 217 -28.25 14.62 -4.88
N LYS A 218 -28.68 13.47 -5.40
CA LYS A 218 -28.29 12.18 -4.83
C LYS A 218 -26.90 11.83 -5.30
N LEU A 219 -26.13 11.21 -4.41
CA LEU A 219 -24.86 10.61 -4.75
C LEU A 219 -25.05 9.59 -5.89
N LYS A 220 -24.28 9.77 -6.96
CA LYS A 220 -24.38 8.94 -8.15
C LYS A 220 -23.94 7.50 -7.87
N GLU A 221 -24.74 6.55 -8.38
CA GLU A 221 -24.41 5.13 -8.35
C GLU A 221 -23.32 4.80 -9.38
N ILE A 222 -22.32 4.03 -8.95
CA ILE A 222 -21.29 3.46 -9.80
C ILE A 222 -21.56 1.97 -9.92
N VAL A 223 -22.13 1.56 -11.05
CA VAL A 223 -22.52 0.16 -11.29
C VAL A 223 -21.30 -0.69 -11.60
N THR A 224 -21.08 -1.72 -10.78
CA THR A 224 -19.89 -2.58 -10.84
C THR A 224 -20.16 -3.95 -11.48
N GLY A 225 -21.42 -4.40 -11.49
CA GLY A 225 -21.78 -5.75 -11.92
C GLY A 225 -21.13 -6.82 -11.05
N ASP A 226 -20.54 -7.84 -11.67
CA ASP A 226 -19.82 -8.93 -11.00
C ASP A 226 -18.36 -8.59 -10.63
N LYS A 227 -17.90 -7.38 -10.97
CA LYS A 227 -16.50 -6.97 -10.80
C LYS A 227 -16.22 -6.54 -9.36
N ARG A 228 -15.04 -6.90 -8.86
CA ARG A 228 -14.56 -6.45 -7.55
C ARG A 228 -13.98 -5.04 -7.65
N VAL A 229 -14.35 -4.17 -6.71
CA VAL A 229 -13.74 -2.85 -6.52
C VAL A 229 -12.45 -2.98 -5.70
N SER A 230 -11.40 -2.26 -6.11
CA SER A 230 -10.11 -2.15 -5.42
C SER A 230 -9.42 -0.84 -5.79
N GLU A 231 -8.30 -0.48 -5.14
CA GLU A 231 -7.53 0.77 -5.37
C GLU A 231 -8.37 2.04 -5.40
N VAL A 232 -9.31 2.17 -4.47
CA VAL A 232 -10.10 3.40 -4.38
C VAL A 232 -9.22 4.47 -3.74
N LYS A 233 -8.74 5.42 -4.55
CA LYS A 233 -7.83 6.50 -4.14
C LYS A 233 -8.44 7.84 -4.53
N ILE A 234 -8.21 8.88 -3.74
CA ILE A 234 -8.67 10.24 -4.01
C ILE A 234 -7.48 11.18 -4.20
N SER A 235 -7.63 12.17 -5.07
CA SER A 235 -6.67 13.26 -5.19
C SER A 235 -6.66 14.13 -3.93
N PRO A 236 -5.53 14.74 -3.55
CA PRO A 236 -5.43 15.56 -2.33
C PRO A 236 -6.39 16.75 -2.24
N ASP A 237 -6.86 17.26 -3.38
CA ASP A 237 -7.87 18.32 -3.47
C ASP A 237 -9.32 17.80 -3.35
N GLY A 238 -9.52 16.48 -3.29
CA GLY A 238 -10.81 15.82 -3.17
C GLY A 238 -11.61 15.71 -4.49
N ARG A 239 -11.05 16.12 -5.62
CA ARG A 239 -11.79 16.21 -6.89
C ARG A 239 -11.88 14.89 -7.64
N PHE A 240 -10.77 14.16 -7.76
CA PHE A 240 -10.69 12.96 -8.59
C PHE A 240 -10.59 11.73 -7.71
N ILE A 241 -11.44 10.74 -7.99
CA ILE A 241 -11.38 9.44 -7.34
C ILE A 241 -11.02 8.40 -8.39
N THR A 242 -9.91 7.69 -8.21
CA THR A 242 -9.56 6.55 -9.05
C THR A 242 -9.97 5.26 -8.38
N TYR A 243 -10.40 4.28 -9.17
CA TYR A 243 -10.74 2.94 -8.67
C TYR A 243 -10.54 1.89 -9.75
N ARG A 244 -10.25 0.65 -9.35
CA ARG A 244 -10.03 -0.49 -10.24
C ARG A 244 -11.15 -1.51 -10.10
N LEU A 245 -11.74 -1.87 -11.24
CA LEU A 245 -12.70 -2.96 -11.35
C LEU A 245 -12.00 -4.20 -11.90
N THR A 246 -12.02 -5.29 -11.15
CA THR A 246 -11.37 -6.55 -11.52
C THR A 246 -12.42 -7.64 -11.73
N LYS A 247 -12.42 -8.25 -12.90
CA LYS A 247 -13.18 -9.47 -13.18
C LYS A 247 -12.27 -10.69 -12.98
N ARG A 248 -12.65 -11.58 -12.08
CA ARG A 248 -11.96 -12.86 -11.92
C ARG A 248 -12.18 -13.71 -13.17
N ALA A 249 -11.16 -14.48 -13.56
CA ALA A 249 -11.33 -15.45 -14.62
C ALA A 249 -12.36 -16.53 -14.22
N ASP A 250 -13.25 -16.84 -15.16
CA ASP A 250 -14.28 -17.87 -14.98
C ASP A 250 -13.66 -19.28 -15.07
N GLY A 251 -14.25 -20.24 -14.35
CA GLY A 251 -13.86 -21.65 -14.44
C GLY A 251 -12.47 -22.00 -13.90
N VAL A 252 -11.83 -21.11 -13.12
CA VAL A 252 -10.52 -21.39 -12.51
C VAL A 252 -10.66 -22.48 -11.44
N LYS A 253 -10.00 -23.61 -11.67
CA LYS A 253 -9.89 -24.70 -10.68
C LYS A 253 -8.73 -24.41 -9.72
N ASN A 254 -9.04 -24.44 -8.42
CA ASN A 254 -8.03 -24.45 -7.39
C ASN A 254 -7.55 -25.88 -7.13
N ALA A 255 -6.27 -26.04 -6.82
CA ALA A 255 -5.77 -27.32 -6.32
C ALA A 255 -6.26 -27.53 -4.88
N ILE A 256 -6.39 -28.78 -4.48
CA ILE A 256 -6.62 -29.18 -3.10
C ILE A 256 -5.46 -30.04 -2.63
N VAL A 257 -5.15 -29.95 -1.35
CA VAL A 257 -4.24 -30.89 -0.67
C VAL A 257 -5.07 -31.63 0.37
N PRO A 258 -5.18 -32.98 0.28
CA PRO A 258 -5.83 -33.75 1.32
C PRO A 258 -5.11 -33.57 2.66
N ASN A 259 -5.87 -33.22 3.69
CA ASN A 259 -5.42 -33.13 5.07
C ASN A 259 -5.87 -34.38 5.83
N TYR A 260 -4.92 -35.25 6.13
CA TYR A 260 -5.19 -36.52 6.81
C TYR A 260 -5.09 -36.44 8.33
N VAL A 261 -4.51 -35.36 8.87
CA VAL A 261 -4.33 -35.15 10.32
C VAL A 261 -5.14 -33.93 10.73
N THR A 262 -6.40 -34.16 11.05
CA THR A 262 -7.38 -33.13 11.38
C THR A 262 -7.87 -33.34 12.81
N ALA A 263 -8.28 -32.24 13.45
CA ALA A 263 -8.92 -32.34 14.76
C ALA A 263 -10.27 -33.08 14.70
N SER A 264 -10.90 -33.14 13.52
CA SER A 264 -12.16 -33.84 13.29
C SER A 264 -12.00 -35.36 13.15
N GLY A 265 -10.79 -35.84 12.84
CA GLY A 265 -10.54 -37.26 12.53
C GLY A 265 -10.97 -37.70 11.13
N PHE A 266 -11.46 -36.79 10.29
CA PHE A 266 -11.80 -37.04 8.89
C PHE A 266 -10.79 -36.40 7.95
N THR A 267 -10.63 -36.97 6.75
CA THR A 267 -9.85 -36.28 5.71
C THR A 267 -10.58 -35.00 5.31
N GLU A 268 -9.88 -33.87 5.41
CA GLU A 268 -10.38 -32.55 5.02
C GLU A 268 -9.56 -32.01 3.83
N ASP A 269 -10.03 -30.95 3.18
CA ASP A 269 -9.29 -30.29 2.11
C ASP A 269 -8.57 -29.05 2.64
N ILE A 270 -7.27 -28.93 2.37
CA ILE A 270 -6.55 -27.65 2.45
C ILE A 270 -6.67 -26.98 1.08
N PRO A 271 -7.40 -25.84 0.97
CA PRO A 271 -7.49 -25.10 -0.28
C PRO A 271 -6.10 -24.61 -0.70
N ASN A 272 -5.73 -24.80 -1.96
CA ASN A 272 -4.47 -24.31 -2.50
C ASN A 272 -4.73 -23.44 -3.74
N ARG A 273 -3.73 -22.65 -4.13
CA ARG A 273 -3.80 -21.81 -5.31
C ARG A 273 -3.99 -22.63 -6.59
N SER A 274 -4.57 -22.00 -7.60
CA SER A 274 -4.63 -22.54 -8.95
C SER A 274 -3.24 -22.67 -9.59
N LYS A 275 -3.13 -23.58 -10.56
CA LYS A 275 -1.89 -23.83 -11.30
C LYS A 275 -1.59 -22.70 -12.31
N VAL A 276 -0.31 -22.60 -12.69
CA VAL A 276 0.17 -21.69 -13.75
C VAL A 276 -0.47 -22.06 -15.09
N GLY A 277 -0.65 -21.06 -15.97
CA GLY A 277 -1.26 -21.24 -17.30
C GLY A 277 -2.79 -21.16 -17.34
N ARG A 278 -3.43 -20.88 -16.20
CA ARG A 278 -4.87 -20.54 -16.18
C ARG A 278 -5.13 -19.18 -16.83
N ALA A 279 -6.39 -18.94 -17.18
CA ALA A 279 -6.84 -17.59 -17.51
C ALA A 279 -6.57 -16.62 -16.35
N SER A 280 -6.00 -15.46 -16.69
CA SER A 280 -5.75 -14.35 -15.77
C SER A 280 -7.00 -13.51 -15.56
N SER A 281 -7.07 -12.83 -14.42
CA SER A 281 -8.11 -11.82 -14.18
C SER A 281 -7.89 -10.63 -15.12
N THR A 282 -8.97 -9.99 -15.55
CA THR A 282 -8.89 -8.70 -16.25
C THR A 282 -9.20 -7.57 -15.28
N SER A 283 -8.58 -6.42 -15.51
CA SER A 283 -8.84 -5.23 -14.69
C SER A 283 -8.96 -4.00 -15.57
N GLN A 284 -9.74 -3.03 -15.11
CA GLN A 284 -9.85 -1.72 -15.74
C GLN A 284 -9.92 -0.67 -14.63
N THR A 285 -9.11 0.37 -14.76
CA THR A 285 -9.07 1.48 -13.81
C THR A 285 -9.84 2.67 -14.38
N PHE A 286 -10.57 3.35 -13.53
CA PHE A 286 -11.42 4.48 -13.86
C PHE A 286 -11.02 5.71 -13.05
N VAL A 287 -11.34 6.88 -13.58
CA VAL A 287 -11.36 8.16 -12.86
C VAL A 287 -12.83 8.59 -12.71
N TYR A 288 -13.21 9.01 -11.52
CA TYR A 288 -14.47 9.68 -11.20
C TYR A 288 -14.18 11.14 -10.84
N ASP A 289 -14.68 12.07 -11.65
CA ASP A 289 -14.62 13.51 -11.39
C ASP A 289 -15.83 13.90 -10.55
N THR A 290 -15.61 14.18 -9.25
CA THR A 290 -16.68 14.48 -8.29
C THR A 290 -17.39 15.80 -8.59
N GLN A 291 -16.74 16.73 -9.30
CA GLN A 291 -17.35 18.00 -9.71
C GLN A 291 -18.25 17.83 -10.94
N ARG A 292 -17.88 16.92 -11.86
CA ARG A 292 -18.70 16.63 -13.05
C ARG A 292 -19.76 15.55 -12.79
N GLY A 293 -19.62 14.76 -11.72
CA GLY A 293 -20.46 13.60 -11.48
C GLY A 293 -20.33 12.54 -12.57
N THR A 294 -19.16 12.40 -13.19
CA THR A 294 -18.92 11.45 -14.30
C THR A 294 -17.68 10.61 -14.06
N TYR A 295 -17.75 9.33 -14.42
CA TYR A 295 -16.60 8.42 -14.40
C TYR A 295 -16.28 7.87 -15.80
N TYR A 296 -15.01 7.64 -16.09
CA TYR A 296 -14.48 7.18 -17.37
C TYR A 296 -13.19 6.36 -17.17
N PRO A 297 -12.87 5.44 -18.09
CA PRO A 297 -11.68 4.60 -17.95
C PRO A 297 -10.38 5.40 -18.18
N ILE A 298 -9.30 4.97 -17.52
CA ILE A 298 -7.94 5.33 -17.95
C ILE A 298 -7.64 4.58 -19.26
N ILE A 299 -7.15 5.31 -20.27
CA ILE A 299 -6.98 4.81 -21.63
C ILE A 299 -5.60 4.15 -21.76
N THR A 300 -5.58 2.81 -21.86
CA THR A 300 -4.35 2.02 -21.97
C THR A 300 -3.94 1.68 -23.40
N ALA A 301 -4.85 1.84 -24.37
CA ALA A 301 -4.61 1.50 -25.77
C ALA A 301 -3.49 2.33 -26.42
N ASP A 302 -3.24 3.54 -25.90
CA ASP A 302 -2.23 4.47 -26.41
C ASP A 302 -0.85 4.31 -25.72
N ILE A 303 -0.69 3.32 -24.84
CA ILE A 303 0.59 3.08 -24.16
C ILE A 303 1.67 2.72 -25.19
N PRO A 304 2.80 3.44 -25.24
CA PRO A 304 3.87 3.12 -26.18
C PRO A 304 4.41 1.70 -25.97
N GLY A 305 4.42 0.91 -27.04
CA GLY A 305 4.86 -0.48 -27.03
C GLY A 305 3.89 -1.48 -26.43
N ILE A 306 2.61 -1.10 -26.23
CA ILE A 306 1.57 -2.02 -25.74
C ILE A 306 1.42 -3.27 -26.63
N LYS A 307 1.81 -3.18 -27.90
CA LYS A 307 1.77 -4.27 -28.89
C LYS A 307 3.09 -4.99 -29.10
N ASP A 308 4.16 -4.60 -28.43
CA ASP A 308 5.48 -5.19 -28.60
C ASP A 308 5.51 -6.62 -28.05
N LEU A 309 5.52 -7.60 -28.94
CA LEU A 309 5.51 -9.01 -28.56
C LEU A 309 6.84 -9.43 -27.87
N PRO A 310 6.82 -10.36 -26.90
CA PRO A 310 8.03 -10.89 -26.29
C PRO A 310 8.96 -11.60 -27.28
N ASP A 311 10.27 -11.52 -27.08
CA ASP A 311 11.26 -12.05 -28.02
C ASP A 311 11.26 -13.58 -28.10
N TYR A 312 10.89 -14.27 -27.02
CA TYR A 312 10.81 -15.73 -27.01
C TYR A 312 9.86 -16.29 -28.08
N LEU A 313 8.89 -15.49 -28.57
CA LEU A 313 7.98 -15.91 -29.63
C LEU A 313 8.69 -16.18 -30.96
N LYS A 314 9.93 -15.73 -31.15
CA LYS A 314 10.78 -16.09 -32.31
C LYS A 314 11.00 -17.61 -32.39
N ASP A 315 11.01 -18.29 -31.24
CA ASP A 315 11.14 -19.75 -31.16
C ASP A 315 9.80 -20.47 -31.42
N TYR A 316 8.69 -19.74 -31.57
CA TYR A 316 7.34 -20.25 -31.83
C TYR A 316 6.70 -19.56 -33.05
N PRO A 317 7.17 -19.82 -34.29
CA PRO A 317 6.80 -19.05 -35.48
C PRO A 317 5.30 -19.01 -35.78
N GLU A 318 4.57 -20.09 -35.53
CA GLU A 318 3.12 -20.14 -35.76
C GLU A 318 2.35 -19.30 -34.73
N GLU A 319 2.77 -19.33 -33.45
CA GLU A 319 2.19 -18.46 -32.43
C GLU A 319 2.51 -16.99 -32.72
N LEU A 320 3.75 -16.68 -33.13
CA LEU A 320 4.15 -15.32 -33.51
C LEU A 320 3.28 -14.77 -34.64
N LYS A 321 3.08 -15.55 -35.72
CA LYS A 321 2.19 -15.16 -36.84
C LYS A 321 0.76 -14.92 -36.38
N GLU A 322 0.23 -15.81 -35.54
CA GLU A 322 -1.14 -15.69 -34.99
C GLU A 322 -1.29 -14.41 -34.16
N ARG A 323 -0.34 -14.14 -33.25
CA ARG A 323 -0.33 -12.93 -32.39
C ARG A 323 -0.18 -11.64 -33.21
N GLN A 324 0.69 -11.65 -34.22
CA GLN A 324 0.87 -10.51 -35.14
C GLN A 324 -0.41 -10.24 -35.93
N LYS A 325 -1.10 -11.28 -36.40
CA LYS A 325 -2.40 -11.14 -37.09
C LYS A 325 -3.49 -10.59 -36.17
N GLN A 326 -3.53 -11.03 -34.91
CA GLN A 326 -4.48 -10.52 -33.91
C GLN A 326 -4.24 -9.03 -33.62
N ASN A 327 -2.97 -8.58 -33.63
CA ASN A 327 -2.58 -7.18 -33.38
C ASN A 327 -3.22 -6.59 -32.10
N ALA A 328 -3.42 -7.46 -31.11
CA ALA A 328 -4.09 -7.15 -29.87
C ALA A 328 -3.15 -6.42 -28.91
N ASP A 329 -3.70 -5.49 -28.14
CA ASP A 329 -2.99 -4.87 -27.02
C ASP A 329 -2.65 -5.94 -25.98
N ARG A 330 -1.43 -5.89 -25.45
CA ARG A 330 -1.07 -6.75 -24.33
C ARG A 330 -1.88 -6.34 -23.10
N PRO A 331 -2.42 -7.29 -22.33
CA PRO A 331 -3.12 -6.96 -21.10
C PRO A 331 -2.15 -6.36 -20.08
N VAL A 332 -2.59 -5.30 -19.42
CA VAL A 332 -1.84 -4.56 -18.40
C VAL A 332 -2.66 -4.41 -17.12
N THR A 333 -1.97 -4.13 -16.02
CA THR A 333 -2.56 -3.74 -14.73
C THR A 333 -2.02 -2.39 -14.35
N ILE A 334 -2.90 -1.47 -13.94
CA ILE A 334 -2.47 -0.24 -13.27
C ILE A 334 -2.30 -0.57 -11.79
N ASP A 335 -1.06 -0.59 -11.33
CA ASP A 335 -0.67 -1.04 -10.00
C ASP A 335 -0.88 0.04 -8.94
N GLY A 336 -0.76 1.31 -9.33
CA GLY A 336 -1.02 2.44 -8.44
C GLY A 336 -1.25 3.75 -9.18
N VAL A 337 -1.97 4.66 -8.53
CA VAL A 337 -2.12 6.07 -8.93
C VAL A 337 -1.56 6.93 -7.79
N LEU A 338 -0.51 7.68 -8.07
CA LEU A 338 0.23 8.49 -7.11
C LEU A 338 0.05 9.96 -7.46
N TRP A 339 -0.39 10.75 -6.49
CA TRP A 339 -0.60 12.19 -6.63
C TRP A 339 0.53 12.96 -5.96
N ASN A 340 0.89 14.12 -6.52
CA ASN A 340 1.67 15.10 -5.78
C ASN A 340 0.80 15.77 -4.70
N GLU A 341 1.41 16.45 -3.73
CA GLU A 341 0.70 16.98 -2.56
C GLU A 341 -0.41 17.99 -2.88
N SER A 342 -0.31 18.71 -3.99
CA SER A 342 -1.32 19.68 -4.43
C SER A 342 -2.46 19.02 -5.22
N GLY A 343 -2.30 17.76 -5.66
CA GLY A 343 -3.21 17.10 -6.58
C GLY A 343 -3.13 17.60 -8.02
N SER A 344 -2.13 18.42 -8.37
CA SER A 344 -1.99 18.96 -9.74
C SER A 344 -1.40 17.96 -10.73
N ASN A 345 -0.61 16.99 -10.25
CA ASN A 345 0.02 15.96 -11.07
C ASN A 345 -0.29 14.56 -10.51
N ALA A 346 -0.62 13.65 -11.41
CA ALA A 346 -0.79 12.22 -11.12
C ALA A 346 0.15 11.39 -12.00
N VAL A 347 0.76 10.37 -11.39
CA VAL A 347 1.56 9.35 -12.08
C VAL A 347 0.94 7.99 -11.82
N VAL A 348 0.90 7.16 -12.85
CA VAL A 348 0.47 5.76 -12.76
C VAL A 348 1.62 4.84 -13.09
N ILE A 349 1.71 3.76 -12.32
CA ILE A 349 2.65 2.66 -12.55
C ILE A 349 1.83 1.51 -13.15
N ILE A 350 2.29 1.01 -14.29
CA ILE A 350 1.56 0.03 -15.09
C ILE A 350 2.50 -1.14 -15.38
N SER A 351 2.06 -2.37 -15.09
CA SER A 351 2.79 -3.59 -15.44
C SER A 351 2.07 -4.39 -16.50
N SER A 352 2.79 -5.00 -17.43
CA SER A 352 2.23 -5.99 -18.34
C SER A 352 1.93 -7.30 -17.60
N GLN A 353 0.85 -8.00 -17.96
CA GLN A 353 0.52 -9.26 -17.28
C GLN A 353 1.48 -10.42 -17.60
N ASP A 354 2.31 -10.27 -18.65
CA ASP A 354 3.42 -11.18 -18.96
C ASP A 354 4.72 -10.82 -18.21
N ASN A 355 4.68 -9.78 -17.38
CA ASN A 355 5.79 -9.22 -16.61
C ASN A 355 6.98 -8.75 -17.45
N LYS A 356 6.83 -8.49 -18.76
CA LYS A 356 7.93 -8.06 -19.63
C LYS A 356 8.17 -6.55 -19.62
N ASP A 357 7.16 -5.78 -19.26
CA ASP A 357 7.20 -4.33 -19.32
C ASP A 357 6.61 -3.69 -18.06
N CYS A 358 7.24 -2.60 -17.63
CA CYS A 358 6.70 -1.68 -16.64
C CYS A 358 6.76 -0.25 -17.21
N TRP A 359 5.67 0.49 -17.09
CA TRP A 359 5.56 1.87 -17.54
C TRP A 359 5.31 2.80 -16.37
N ILE A 360 6.04 3.92 -16.37
CA ILE A 360 5.75 5.09 -15.55
C ILE A 360 5.09 6.12 -16.47
N MET A 361 3.85 6.47 -16.19
CA MET A 361 3.04 7.34 -17.06
C MET A 361 2.46 8.50 -16.26
N SER A 362 2.47 9.71 -16.81
CA SER A 362 1.65 10.81 -16.31
C SER A 362 0.20 10.58 -16.71
N LEU A 363 -0.74 10.78 -15.78
CA LEU A 363 -2.18 10.69 -15.98
C LEU A 363 -2.78 12.10 -16.08
N ASP A 364 -3.51 12.37 -17.17
CA ASP A 364 -4.47 13.47 -17.21
C ASP A 364 -5.79 12.98 -16.61
N PRO A 365 -6.13 13.37 -15.37
CA PRO A 365 -7.31 12.86 -14.71
C PRO A 365 -8.61 13.39 -15.33
N LEU A 366 -8.60 14.46 -16.13
CA LEU A 366 -9.80 15.02 -16.77
C LEU A 366 -10.26 14.22 -17.99
N THR A 367 -9.34 13.50 -18.62
CA THR A 367 -9.58 12.78 -19.88
C THR A 367 -9.26 11.28 -19.78
N GLY A 368 -8.55 10.86 -18.74
CA GLY A 368 -8.06 9.48 -18.60
C GLY A 368 -6.89 9.15 -19.52
N LYS A 369 -6.32 10.13 -20.24
CA LYS A 369 -5.18 9.94 -21.13
C LYS A 369 -3.88 9.78 -20.37
N LEU A 370 -2.95 9.03 -20.96
CA LEU A 370 -1.64 8.77 -20.42
C LEU A 370 -0.54 9.39 -21.29
N ARG A 371 0.53 9.88 -20.67
CA ARG A 371 1.76 10.31 -21.35
C ARG A 371 2.97 9.60 -20.76
N LEU A 372 3.82 9.05 -21.63
CA LEU A 372 4.98 8.28 -21.22
C LEU A 372 6.01 9.15 -20.50
N LEU A 373 6.45 8.69 -19.33
CA LEU A 373 7.60 9.23 -18.60
C LEU A 373 8.78 8.25 -18.70
N ASP A 374 8.52 6.97 -18.43
CA ASP A 374 9.52 5.91 -18.53
C ASP A 374 8.90 4.57 -18.92
N ARG A 375 9.68 3.74 -19.60
CA ARG A 375 9.33 2.36 -19.92
C ARG A 375 10.55 1.48 -19.68
N GLN A 376 10.34 0.44 -18.88
CA GLN A 376 11.31 -0.60 -18.59
C GLN A 376 10.85 -1.86 -19.32
N ARG A 377 11.78 -2.55 -19.97
CA ARG A 377 11.52 -3.82 -20.65
C ARG A 377 12.61 -4.83 -20.35
N ASP A 378 12.20 -6.04 -20.03
CA ASP A 378 13.10 -7.18 -19.83
C ASP A 378 12.49 -8.45 -20.46
N GLU A 379 13.30 -9.17 -21.25
CA GLU A 379 12.86 -10.39 -21.94
C GLU A 379 12.75 -11.60 -20.99
N ALA A 380 13.39 -11.56 -19.82
CA ALA A 380 13.17 -12.50 -18.73
C ALA A 380 11.91 -12.09 -17.96
N TRP A 381 11.96 -11.05 -17.14
CA TRP A 381 10.82 -10.41 -16.48
C TRP A 381 11.29 -9.15 -15.74
N ILE A 382 10.39 -8.21 -15.56
CA ILE A 382 10.54 -7.08 -14.65
C ILE A 382 10.16 -7.53 -13.25
N GLY A 383 11.02 -7.29 -12.26
CA GLY A 383 10.77 -7.73 -10.88
C GLY A 383 11.89 -7.52 -9.88
N GLY A 384 12.91 -6.72 -10.21
CA GLY A 384 13.97 -6.36 -9.29
C GLY A 384 13.47 -5.62 -8.03
N PRO A 385 14.33 -5.51 -6.98
CA PRO A 385 13.94 -4.91 -5.71
C PRO A 385 13.30 -3.53 -5.86
N GLY A 386 12.07 -3.39 -5.37
CA GLY A 386 11.34 -2.13 -5.31
C GLY A 386 10.65 -1.66 -6.59
N ILE A 387 10.60 -2.50 -7.61
CA ILE A 387 9.84 -2.26 -8.85
C ILE A 387 8.44 -2.88 -8.76
N ASP A 388 8.31 -3.98 -8.02
CA ASP A 388 7.08 -4.76 -7.81
C ASP A 388 6.05 -4.10 -6.87
N ASN A 389 6.39 -2.96 -6.26
CA ASN A 389 5.54 -2.27 -5.31
C ASN A 389 5.51 -0.75 -5.59
N PRO A 390 4.36 -0.17 -5.97
CA PRO A 390 4.24 1.27 -6.20
C PRO A 390 4.58 2.12 -4.96
N GLY A 391 4.58 1.53 -3.74
CA GLY A 391 4.93 2.20 -2.49
C GLY A 391 6.39 2.65 -2.34
N ARG A 392 7.26 2.37 -3.33
CA ARG A 392 8.66 2.84 -3.37
C ARG A 392 8.91 3.88 -4.46
N ALA A 393 7.84 4.50 -4.95
CA ALA A 393 7.84 5.62 -5.88
C ALA A 393 6.97 6.75 -5.32
N GLY A 394 7.20 7.99 -5.77
CA GLY A 394 6.46 9.13 -5.26
C GLY A 394 6.96 10.47 -5.75
N PHE A 395 6.40 11.55 -5.22
CA PHE A 395 6.77 12.91 -5.58
C PHE A 395 7.75 13.50 -4.57
N ILE A 396 8.87 14.00 -5.07
CA ILE A 396 9.83 14.85 -4.32
C ILE A 396 9.21 16.24 -4.14
N ASP A 397 8.57 16.76 -5.18
CA ASP A 397 7.91 18.07 -5.20
C ASP A 397 6.72 18.08 -6.17
N ALA A 398 6.33 19.25 -6.68
CA ALA A 398 5.19 19.37 -7.58
C ALA A 398 5.38 18.64 -8.93
N THR A 399 6.61 18.52 -9.44
CA THR A 399 6.89 18.01 -10.79
C THR A 399 7.89 16.86 -10.82
N HIS A 400 8.73 16.68 -9.79
CA HIS A 400 9.73 15.62 -9.78
C HIS A 400 9.20 14.35 -9.13
N PHE A 401 9.12 13.28 -9.92
CA PHE A 401 8.67 11.95 -9.50
C PHE A 401 9.86 10.99 -9.43
N TYR A 402 10.06 10.34 -8.29
CA TYR A 402 11.09 9.33 -8.09
C TYR A 402 10.54 7.92 -8.23
N TYR A 403 11.37 7.00 -8.72
CA TYR A 403 11.03 5.59 -8.88
C TYR A 403 12.30 4.73 -8.90
N GLN A 404 12.15 3.42 -8.74
CA GLN A 404 13.22 2.46 -8.95
C GLN A 404 13.13 1.84 -10.35
N SER A 405 14.28 1.60 -10.97
CA SER A 405 14.36 0.94 -12.27
C SER A 405 15.57 0.02 -12.38
N GLU A 406 15.37 -1.10 -13.07
CA GLU A 406 16.42 -2.07 -13.42
C GLU A 406 16.94 -1.92 -14.85
N ALA A 407 16.64 -0.80 -15.54
CA ALA A 407 17.06 -0.56 -16.93
C ALA A 407 18.60 -0.60 -17.13
N SER A 408 19.37 -0.47 -16.04
CA SER A 408 20.83 -0.61 -16.06
C SER A 408 21.36 -2.04 -15.87
N GLY A 409 20.45 -3.01 -15.65
CA GLY A 409 20.76 -4.37 -15.18
C GLY A 409 20.83 -4.53 -13.66
N TYR A 410 20.65 -3.44 -12.91
CA TYR A 410 20.58 -3.40 -11.45
C TYR A 410 19.51 -2.39 -11.02
N SER A 411 18.79 -2.66 -9.92
CA SER A 411 17.79 -1.72 -9.37
C SER A 411 18.44 -0.47 -8.80
N HIS A 412 18.16 0.68 -9.42
CA HIS A 412 18.69 1.99 -9.04
C HIS A 412 17.59 3.06 -8.93
N ILE A 413 17.90 4.18 -8.27
CA ILE A 413 16.98 5.30 -8.08
C ILE A 413 17.03 6.22 -9.31
N TYR A 414 15.85 6.54 -9.82
CA TYR A 414 15.66 7.49 -10.92
C TYR A 414 14.68 8.58 -10.49
N VAL A 415 14.81 9.74 -11.13
CA VAL A 415 13.87 10.86 -11.02
C VAL A 415 13.49 11.29 -12.42
N VAL A 416 12.20 11.55 -12.62
CA VAL A 416 11.68 12.15 -13.85
C VAL A 416 10.92 13.43 -13.50
N ASP A 417 11.19 14.50 -14.23
CA ASP A 417 10.32 15.67 -14.23
C ASP A 417 9.09 15.34 -15.07
N VAL A 418 7.91 15.34 -14.44
CA VAL A 418 6.69 14.89 -15.09
C VAL A 418 6.27 15.83 -16.21
N GLU A 419 6.55 17.13 -16.14
CA GLU A 419 6.11 18.09 -17.16
C GLU A 419 6.94 17.96 -18.46
N SER A 420 8.26 17.99 -18.33
CA SER A 420 9.21 17.92 -19.45
C SER A 420 9.52 16.50 -19.91
N GLY A 421 9.33 15.49 -19.04
CA GLY A 421 9.77 14.12 -19.26
C GLY A 421 11.28 13.91 -19.08
N THR A 422 12.01 14.90 -18.56
CA THR A 422 13.46 14.81 -18.36
C THR A 422 13.78 13.80 -17.26
N LYS A 423 14.57 12.76 -17.59
CA LYS A 423 14.97 11.71 -16.66
C LYS A 423 16.40 11.88 -16.17
N LYS A 424 16.62 11.54 -14.90
CA LYS A 424 17.94 11.49 -14.26
C LYS A 424 18.08 10.23 -13.42
N GLN A 425 19.12 9.46 -13.67
CA GLN A 425 19.55 8.37 -12.80
C GLN A 425 20.36 8.96 -11.62
N LEU A 426 19.96 8.67 -10.39
CA LEU A 426 20.63 9.19 -9.18
C LEU A 426 21.70 8.26 -8.63
N THR A 427 21.52 6.94 -8.79
CA THR A 427 22.48 5.92 -8.35
C THR A 427 22.86 5.00 -9.50
N SER A 428 24.08 4.47 -9.49
CA SER A 428 24.55 3.54 -10.53
C SER A 428 25.67 2.65 -10.00
N GLY A 429 25.89 1.52 -10.67
CA GLY A 429 26.95 0.56 -10.36
C GLY A 429 26.43 -0.88 -10.34
N LYS A 430 27.34 -1.82 -10.09
CA LYS A 430 27.06 -3.26 -10.05
C LYS A 430 26.56 -3.72 -8.67
N TRP A 431 25.50 -3.07 -8.21
CA TRP A 431 24.86 -3.26 -6.91
C TRP A 431 23.43 -2.69 -7.00
N GLU A 432 22.58 -3.04 -6.04
CA GLU A 432 21.15 -2.77 -6.06
C GLU A 432 20.69 -1.98 -4.83
N VAL A 433 19.72 -1.11 -5.08
CA VAL A 433 18.91 -0.45 -4.05
C VAL A 433 17.76 -1.39 -3.68
N GLN A 434 17.72 -1.83 -2.42
CA GLN A 434 16.77 -2.83 -1.93
C GLN A 434 15.56 -2.25 -1.22
N THR A 435 15.70 -1.05 -0.65
CA THR A 435 14.63 -0.27 -0.03
C THR A 435 14.79 1.18 -0.44
N LEU A 436 13.74 1.99 -0.38
CA LEU A 436 13.83 3.41 -0.68
C LEU A 436 12.80 4.16 0.16
N GLN A 437 13.25 5.18 0.88
CA GLN A 437 12.38 6.11 1.60
C GLN A 437 12.88 7.54 1.37
N LEU A 438 11.94 8.45 1.11
CA LEU A 438 12.20 9.88 1.00
C LEU A 438 12.12 10.51 2.40
N SER A 439 13.02 11.43 2.71
CA SER A 439 13.00 12.14 3.97
C SER A 439 11.75 13.01 4.11
N LYS A 440 11.34 13.30 5.34
CA LYS A 440 10.20 14.16 5.68
C LYS A 440 10.32 15.54 5.01
N ASP A 441 11.51 16.10 4.97
CA ASP A 441 11.77 17.39 4.32
C ASP A 441 11.97 17.29 2.80
N LYS A 442 11.90 16.08 2.25
CA LYS A 442 12.03 15.70 0.84
C LYS A 442 13.37 16.05 0.20
N LYS A 443 14.44 16.14 0.98
CA LYS A 443 15.79 16.49 0.48
C LYS A 443 16.75 15.32 0.39
N ILE A 444 16.47 14.23 1.10
CA ILE A 444 17.35 13.08 1.21
C ILE A 444 16.57 11.80 0.92
N PHE A 445 17.14 10.91 0.12
CA PHE A 445 16.72 9.51 0.09
C PHE A 445 17.54 8.71 1.07
N TYR A 446 16.89 7.89 1.89
CA TYR A 446 17.52 6.83 2.65
C TYR A 446 17.20 5.47 2.03
N PHE A 447 18.15 4.56 2.03
CA PHE A 447 17.98 3.26 1.38
C PHE A 447 18.95 2.21 1.88
N THR A 448 18.56 0.95 1.75
CA THR A 448 19.44 -0.20 1.95
C THR A 448 20.01 -0.63 0.60
N ALA A 449 21.33 -0.86 0.52
CA ALA A 449 21.99 -1.33 -0.70
C ALA A 449 23.16 -2.27 -0.41
N ASN A 450 23.57 -3.05 -1.42
CA ASN A 450 24.66 -4.03 -1.36
C ASN A 450 25.93 -3.55 -2.10
N ILE A 451 26.29 -2.26 -1.94
CA ILE A 451 27.42 -1.60 -2.63
C ILE A 451 28.74 -2.32 -2.42
N ASP A 452 29.02 -2.76 -1.19
CA ASP A 452 30.30 -3.38 -0.83
C ASP A 452 30.44 -4.82 -1.35
N HIS A 453 29.35 -5.60 -1.29
CA HIS A 453 29.32 -7.02 -1.63
C HIS A 453 27.87 -7.49 -1.79
N PRO A 454 27.52 -8.35 -2.77
CA PRO A 454 26.13 -8.76 -3.02
C PRO A 454 25.42 -9.37 -1.81
N GLY A 455 26.18 -10.08 -0.96
CA GLY A 455 25.70 -10.69 0.27
C GLY A 455 25.93 -9.85 1.54
N ILE A 456 26.09 -8.53 1.46
CA ILE A 456 26.15 -7.63 2.62
C ILE A 456 25.32 -6.39 2.31
N THR A 457 24.41 -6.04 3.21
CA THR A 457 23.57 -4.85 3.05
C THR A 457 23.94 -3.80 4.09
N HIS A 458 23.96 -2.56 3.65
CA HIS A 458 24.15 -1.40 4.50
C HIS A 458 23.09 -0.35 4.20
N PHE A 459 22.89 0.55 5.17
CA PHE A 459 21.97 1.66 5.05
C PHE A 459 22.74 2.91 4.64
N TYR A 460 22.21 3.64 3.67
CA TYR A 460 22.83 4.78 3.01
C TYR A 460 21.88 5.96 2.95
N SER A 461 22.44 7.14 2.73
CA SER A 461 21.70 8.32 2.30
C SER A 461 22.28 8.94 1.03
N ILE A 462 21.46 9.64 0.27
CA ILE A 462 21.87 10.45 -0.89
C ILE A 462 20.94 11.66 -1.02
N PRO A 463 21.44 12.86 -1.37
CA PRO A 463 20.56 13.98 -1.70
C PRO A 463 19.63 13.65 -2.87
N VAL A 464 18.40 14.17 -2.87
CA VAL A 464 17.45 14.00 -3.99
C VAL A 464 17.98 14.57 -5.31
N SER A 465 18.92 15.52 -5.25
CA SER A 465 19.64 16.04 -6.41
C SER A 465 20.69 15.06 -6.98
N GLY A 466 20.94 13.94 -6.31
CA GLY A 466 22.03 13.00 -6.60
C GLY A 466 23.35 13.36 -5.92
N GLY A 467 24.36 12.54 -6.13
CA GLY A 467 25.68 12.65 -5.50
C GLY A 467 26.26 11.28 -5.17
N THR A 468 27.31 11.25 -4.35
CA THR A 468 27.85 9.99 -3.82
C THR A 468 27.02 9.53 -2.63
N PRO A 469 26.53 8.27 -2.61
CA PRO A 469 25.88 7.70 -1.44
C PRO A 469 26.78 7.77 -0.19
N VAL A 470 26.22 8.22 0.92
CA VAL A 470 26.87 8.26 2.22
C VAL A 470 26.46 7.02 3.00
N LYS A 471 27.44 6.19 3.37
CA LYS A 471 27.22 4.97 4.16
C LYS A 471 26.96 5.32 5.62
N ILE A 472 25.84 4.89 6.17
CA ILE A 472 25.44 5.17 7.56
C ILE A 472 25.77 4.01 8.49
N THR A 473 25.54 2.76 8.08
CA THR A 473 25.86 1.58 8.90
C THR A 473 27.22 0.99 8.56
N GLY A 474 27.96 0.53 9.57
CA GLY A 474 29.30 -0.05 9.42
C GLY A 474 29.43 -1.53 9.79
N MET A 475 28.42 -2.12 10.44
CA MET A 475 28.46 -3.50 10.93
C MET A 475 28.34 -4.49 9.75
N LYS A 476 29.30 -5.40 9.61
CA LYS A 476 29.32 -6.40 8.54
C LYS A 476 28.36 -7.54 8.85
N GLY A 477 27.40 -7.78 7.96
CA GLY A 477 26.40 -8.83 8.10
C GLY A 477 25.02 -8.35 7.68
N GLY A 478 23.97 -8.94 8.25
CA GLY A 478 22.59 -8.54 8.02
C GLY A 478 22.24 -7.34 8.89
N ASN A 479 21.83 -6.24 8.25
CA ASN A 479 21.36 -5.04 8.92
C ASN A 479 19.91 -4.76 8.49
N GLU A 480 18.96 -4.99 9.39
CA GLU A 480 17.59 -4.51 9.22
C GLU A 480 17.44 -3.20 9.99
N VAL A 481 17.05 -2.15 9.28
CA VAL A 481 17.08 -0.78 9.79
C VAL A 481 15.69 -0.17 9.74
N THR A 482 15.26 0.42 10.85
CA THR A 482 14.06 1.26 10.93
C THR A 482 14.47 2.66 11.36
N LEU A 483 14.11 3.68 10.57
CA LEU A 483 14.36 5.10 10.85
C LEU A 483 13.26 5.66 11.75
N SER A 484 13.62 6.48 12.75
CA SER A 484 12.63 7.14 13.61
C SER A 484 11.78 8.15 12.82
N PRO A 485 10.52 8.42 13.21
CA PRO A 485 9.67 9.43 12.55
C PRO A 485 10.26 10.84 12.48
N ASP A 486 11.14 11.21 13.43
CA ASP A 486 11.89 12.47 13.43
C ASP A 486 13.25 12.41 12.71
N GLU A 487 13.58 11.25 12.15
CA GLU A 487 14.77 10.93 11.34
C GLU A 487 16.12 11.07 12.08
N LYS A 488 16.11 11.14 13.41
CA LYS A 488 17.33 11.32 14.21
C LYS A 488 17.95 10.01 14.68
N TRP A 489 17.18 8.94 14.71
CA TRP A 489 17.60 7.67 15.30
C TRP A 489 17.36 6.50 14.35
N LEU A 490 18.24 5.52 14.43
CA LEU A 490 18.10 4.22 13.75
C LEU A 490 17.93 3.13 14.79
N ALA A 491 16.89 2.31 14.63
CA ALA A 491 16.82 1.01 15.27
C ALA A 491 17.42 -0.01 14.30
N ILE A 492 18.43 -0.75 14.73
CA ILE A 492 19.14 -1.70 13.87
C ILE A 492 19.07 -3.09 14.49
N ARG A 493 18.38 -4.02 13.83
CA ARG A 493 18.52 -5.44 14.12
C ARG A 493 19.68 -5.99 13.31
N TYR A 494 20.71 -6.40 14.03
CA TYR A 494 21.97 -6.82 13.44
C TYR A 494 22.22 -8.32 13.64
N SER A 495 22.69 -8.97 12.58
CA SER A 495 23.28 -10.30 12.63
C SER A 495 24.65 -10.28 11.96
N TYR A 496 25.66 -10.84 12.60
CA TYR A 496 27.01 -10.96 12.01
C TYR A 496 27.10 -12.07 10.96
N SER A 497 26.10 -12.95 10.90
CA SER A 497 25.94 -13.98 9.86
C SER A 497 24.69 -13.67 9.05
N ASN A 498 24.80 -13.75 7.73
CA ASN A 498 23.64 -13.73 6.84
C ASN A 498 23.00 -15.11 6.69
#